data_AF-A0A7S0JTB0-F1
#
_entry.id   AF-A0A7S0JTB0-F1
#
_cell.length_a   1.000
_cell.length_b   1.000
_cell.length_c   1.000
_cell.angle_alpha   90.00
_cell.angle_beta   90.00
_cell.angle_gamma   90.00
#
_symmetry.space_group_name_H-M   'P 1'
#
loop_
_entity.id
_entity.type
_entity.pdbx_description
1 polymer ?
#
loop_
_entity_poly.entity_id
_entity_poly.type
_entity_poly.pdbx_seq_one_letter_code
_entity_poly.pdbx_strand_id
1 'polypeptide(L)'
;AGVFEHKDLVSDVSGSASGEAQLENSLAKIRTEWETTEFTVKPYRESTSVFVLGGLDDIFMQLEDNQVTLQTMLGSRFIAGVKAEVETWDKKLGMLSDTLDEWVSCQRQWMYLENIFSAEDIQRQLPAEASKFASVDKRWKDAMTRTHGNPRVLAAVESGDEMLITFQSCNTLLEEIQKSLDEYLETKRAAFPRFYFLSDDDLLAILSQTREPTAVQPHLQGCFDAMASLEFGKDDQAAEMFGMVSAESERVSFVAPVSATGNVENWLSDVETMMRTTLYENTKSALLSYPKDEAGQIDRGSWLFSFASQPITVVDQIMWTQ
;
A
#
# COMPACT_ATOMS: atom_id res chain seq x y z
N ALA A 1 16.76 67.57 36.33
CA ALA A 1 17.10 66.81 37.54
C ALA A 1 16.38 65.44 37.63
N GLY A 2 15.22 65.23 36.99
CA GLY A 2 14.39 64.03 37.26
C GLY A 2 14.80 62.68 36.65
N VAL A 3 15.69 62.61 35.64
CA VAL A 3 16.05 61.31 35.00
C VAL A 3 16.90 60.43 35.93
N PHE A 4 17.76 61.03 36.76
CA PHE A 4 18.60 60.29 37.71
C PHE A 4 17.84 59.87 38.98
N GLU A 5 16.75 60.56 39.33
CA GLU A 5 15.88 60.21 40.48
C GLU A 5 14.94 59.03 40.18
N HIS A 6 14.65 58.77 38.90
CA HIS A 6 13.80 57.66 38.44
C HIS A 6 14.57 56.61 37.65
N LYS A 7 15.89 56.49 37.89
CA LYS A 7 16.78 55.59 37.14
C LYS A 7 16.27 54.15 37.07
N ASP A 8 15.77 53.61 38.18
CA ASP A 8 15.32 52.22 38.26
C ASP A 8 14.03 52.01 37.43
N LEU A 9 13.07 52.94 37.54
CA LEU A 9 11.87 52.97 36.70
C LEU A 9 12.20 53.06 35.21
N VAL A 10 13.13 53.95 34.83
CA VAL A 10 13.57 54.10 33.43
C VAL A 10 14.27 52.82 32.95
N SER A 11 15.09 52.19 33.80
CA SER A 11 15.77 50.93 33.50
C SER A 11 14.79 49.77 33.32
N ASP A 12 13.77 49.67 34.17
CA ASP A 12 12.75 48.62 34.11
C ASP A 12 11.88 48.76 32.86
N VAL A 13 11.42 49.98 32.55
CA VAL A 13 10.65 50.27 31.34
C VAL A 13 11.50 50.03 30.08
N SER A 14 12.76 50.47 30.08
CA SER A 14 13.67 50.23 28.96
C SER A 14 13.98 48.74 28.76
N GLY A 15 14.15 47.99 29.84
CA GLY A 15 14.37 46.54 29.80
C GLY A 15 13.14 45.80 29.26
N SER A 16 11.94 46.22 29.69
CA SER A 16 10.67 45.66 29.23
C SER A 16 10.44 45.94 27.74
N ALA A 17 10.66 47.18 27.31
CA ALA A 17 10.55 47.58 25.90
C ALA A 17 11.56 46.84 25.01
N SER A 18 12.79 46.63 25.48
CA SER A 18 13.81 45.88 24.74
C SER A 18 13.44 44.41 24.59
N GLY A 19 12.88 43.80 25.66
CA GLY A 19 12.40 42.42 25.63
C GLY A 19 11.20 42.24 24.72
N GLU A 20 10.25 43.16 24.75
CA GLU A 20 9.07 43.16 23.86
C GLU A 20 9.48 43.30 22.39
N ALA A 21 10.37 44.24 22.07
CA ALA A 21 10.89 44.42 20.71
C ALA A 21 11.62 43.16 20.18
N GLN A 22 12.29 42.38 21.04
CA GLN A 22 12.89 41.10 20.62
C GLN A 22 11.82 40.06 20.25
N LEU A 23 10.72 40.00 21.00
CA LEU A 23 9.60 39.12 20.69
C LEU A 23 8.89 39.55 19.39
N GLU A 24 8.65 40.85 19.21
CA GLU A 24 8.06 41.40 17.97
C GLU A 24 8.91 41.05 16.74
N ASN A 25 10.22 41.29 16.80
CA ASN A 25 11.13 40.98 15.70
C ASN A 25 11.14 39.49 15.36
N SER A 26 11.08 38.64 16.38
CA SER A 26 11.06 37.18 16.21
C SER A 26 9.73 36.71 15.60
N LEU A 27 8.59 37.29 16.03
CA LEU A 27 7.28 37.01 15.44
C LEU A 27 7.18 37.52 13.99
N ALA A 28 7.73 38.70 13.70
CA ALA A 28 7.79 39.26 12.35
C ALA A 28 8.63 38.38 11.41
N LYS A 29 9.71 37.78 11.91
CA LYS A 29 10.50 36.80 11.18
C LYS A 29 9.67 35.56 10.82
N ILE A 30 9.00 34.94 11.81
CA ILE A 30 8.10 33.80 11.60
C ILE A 30 7.07 34.14 10.50
N ARG A 31 6.40 35.29 10.62
CA ARG A 31 5.41 35.74 9.65
C ARG A 31 5.97 35.83 8.23
N THR A 32 7.11 36.49 8.07
CA THR A 32 7.72 36.74 6.75
C THR A 32 8.12 35.44 6.07
N GLU A 33 8.66 34.48 6.85
CA GLU A 33 9.05 33.18 6.32
C GLU A 33 7.81 32.43 5.79
N TRP A 34 6.76 32.32 6.60
CA TRP A 34 5.52 31.61 6.21
C TRP A 34 4.73 32.27 5.08
N GLU A 35 4.85 33.58 4.89
CA GLU A 35 4.25 34.27 3.73
C GLU A 35 4.85 33.83 2.39
N THR A 36 6.08 33.32 2.41
CA THR A 36 6.82 32.87 1.22
C THR A 36 6.93 31.35 1.08
N THR A 37 6.60 30.58 2.13
CA THR A 37 6.64 29.12 2.09
C THR A 37 5.56 28.56 1.18
N GLU A 38 5.95 27.76 0.19
CA GLU A 38 5.06 27.12 -0.78
C GLU A 38 5.20 25.60 -0.76
N PHE A 39 4.10 24.89 -0.98
CA PHE A 39 4.08 23.46 -1.22
C PHE A 39 4.74 23.13 -2.56
N THR A 40 5.55 22.07 -2.56
CA THR A 40 5.95 21.45 -3.82
C THR A 40 4.81 20.57 -4.31
N VAL A 41 4.03 21.02 -5.30
CA VAL A 41 2.95 20.23 -5.90
C VAL A 41 3.44 19.56 -7.18
N LYS A 42 3.28 18.23 -7.29
CA LYS A 42 3.76 17.44 -8.43
C LYS A 42 2.59 16.70 -9.10
N PRO A 43 2.62 16.51 -10.44
CA PRO A 43 1.70 15.61 -11.12
C PRO A 43 1.84 14.18 -10.58
N TYR A 44 0.71 13.49 -10.43
CA TYR A 44 0.68 12.07 -10.08
C TYR A 44 0.73 11.22 -11.35
N ARG A 45 1.81 10.42 -11.48
CA ARG A 45 2.12 9.61 -12.68
C ARG A 45 2.15 10.46 -13.95
N GLU A 46 1.66 9.93 -15.07
CA GLU A 46 1.56 10.62 -16.36
C GLU A 46 0.29 11.47 -16.48
N SER A 47 -0.54 11.55 -15.42
CA SER A 47 -1.77 12.32 -15.47
C SER A 47 -1.49 13.83 -15.35
N THR A 48 -2.02 14.61 -16.29
CA THR A 48 -1.91 16.08 -16.27
C THR A 48 -2.93 16.74 -15.32
N SER A 49 -3.89 15.98 -14.80
CA SER A 49 -5.03 16.53 -14.03
C SER A 49 -5.06 16.11 -12.56
N VAL A 50 -4.09 15.30 -12.12
CA VAL A 50 -4.04 14.79 -10.74
C VAL A 50 -2.71 15.18 -10.12
N PHE A 51 -2.75 15.74 -8.92
CA PHE A 51 -1.58 16.26 -8.24
C PHE A 51 -1.43 15.65 -6.84
N VAL A 52 -0.20 15.63 -6.36
CA VAL A 52 0.19 15.20 -5.00
C VAL A 52 1.19 16.20 -4.41
N LEU A 53 1.24 16.29 -3.09
CA LEU A 53 2.30 16.99 -2.37
C LEU A 53 3.61 16.22 -2.50
N GLY A 54 4.68 16.95 -2.80
CA GLY A 54 6.06 16.49 -2.84
C GLY A 54 6.67 16.44 -1.43
N GLY A 55 7.99 16.61 -1.34
CA GLY A 55 8.69 16.59 -0.05
C GLY A 55 8.17 17.70 0.86
N LEU A 56 7.83 17.34 2.10
CA LEU A 56 7.33 18.24 3.15
C LEU A 56 8.29 18.35 4.33
N ASP A 57 9.44 17.66 4.30
CA ASP A 57 10.36 17.55 5.44
C ASP A 57 10.81 18.94 5.94
N ASP A 58 11.16 19.85 5.04
CA ASP A 58 11.55 21.22 5.37
C ASP A 58 10.39 22.03 5.99
N ILE A 59 9.16 21.79 5.53
CA ILE A 59 7.96 22.46 6.06
C ILE A 59 7.66 21.97 7.47
N PHE A 60 7.73 20.66 7.72
CA PHE A 60 7.55 20.10 9.06
C PHE A 60 8.63 20.57 10.02
N MET A 61 9.90 20.55 9.61
CA MET A 61 11.00 21.06 10.43
C MET A 61 10.80 22.54 10.78
N GLN A 62 10.46 23.38 9.79
CA GLN A 62 10.14 24.79 10.02
C GLN A 62 8.93 24.98 10.95
N LEU A 63 7.92 24.12 10.86
CA LEU A 63 6.73 24.15 11.69
C LEU A 63 7.04 23.85 13.15
N GLU A 64 7.76 22.76 13.41
CA GLU A 64 8.15 22.35 14.77
C GLU A 64 9.03 23.43 15.44
N ASP A 65 10.05 23.93 14.74
CA ASP A 65 10.94 24.98 15.25
C ASP A 65 10.18 26.27 15.61
N ASN A 66 9.24 26.68 14.74
CA ASN A 66 8.45 27.87 14.95
C ASN A 66 7.40 27.69 16.06
N GLN A 67 6.80 26.51 16.21
CA GLN A 67 5.91 26.19 17.33
C GLN A 67 6.65 26.26 18.67
N VAL A 68 7.85 25.65 18.78
CA VAL A 68 8.69 25.75 19.99
C VAL A 68 9.05 27.20 20.29
N THR A 69 9.36 27.98 19.26
CA THR A 69 9.67 29.40 19.39
C THR A 69 8.46 30.19 19.93
N LEU A 70 7.26 29.99 19.38
CA LEU A 70 6.03 30.63 19.85
C LEU A 70 5.69 30.24 21.30
N GLN A 71 5.84 28.97 21.66
CA GLN A 71 5.64 28.51 23.04
C GLN A 71 6.63 29.17 24.02
N THR A 72 7.89 29.35 23.59
CA THR A 72 8.90 30.08 24.37
C THR A 72 8.52 31.56 24.55
N MET A 73 7.96 32.20 23.52
CA MET A 73 7.46 33.57 23.61
C MET A 73 6.28 33.69 24.60
N LEU A 74 5.34 32.75 24.57
CA LEU A 74 4.20 32.71 25.50
C LEU A 74 4.64 32.59 26.97
N GLY A 75 5.76 31.90 27.23
CA GLY A 75 6.37 31.81 28.55
C GLY A 75 7.20 33.03 28.98
N SER A 76 7.42 34.01 28.09
CA SER A 76 8.25 35.18 28.37
C SER A 76 7.53 36.19 29.27
N ARG A 77 8.27 36.80 30.20
CA ARG A 77 7.77 37.89 31.05
C ARG A 77 7.44 39.18 30.26
N PHE A 78 7.95 39.31 29.04
CA PHE A 78 7.80 40.49 28.18
C PHE A 78 6.68 40.34 27.13
N ILE A 79 5.86 39.28 27.21
CA ILE A 79 4.84 38.94 26.21
C ILE A 79 3.65 39.92 26.14
N ALA A 80 3.46 40.78 27.15
CA ALA A 80 2.21 41.49 27.38
C ALA A 80 1.66 42.25 26.15
N GLY A 81 2.50 42.97 25.40
CA GLY A 81 2.07 43.72 24.23
C GLY A 81 1.81 42.88 22.97
N VAL A 82 2.53 41.76 22.82
CA VAL A 82 2.44 40.87 21.64
C VAL A 82 1.61 39.60 21.86
N LYS A 83 1.11 39.38 23.08
CA LYS A 83 0.45 38.13 23.50
C LYS A 83 -0.64 37.68 22.53
N ALA A 84 -1.53 38.59 22.14
CA ALA A 84 -2.65 38.27 21.27
C ALA A 84 -2.20 37.82 19.87
N GLU A 85 -1.14 38.42 19.34
CA GLU A 85 -0.59 38.03 18.04
C GLU A 85 0.13 36.68 18.12
N VAL A 86 0.93 36.46 19.16
CA VAL A 86 1.61 35.18 19.39
C VAL A 86 0.60 34.04 19.56
N GLU A 87 -0.47 34.23 20.36
CA GLU A 87 -1.55 33.24 20.51
C GLU A 87 -2.28 32.97 19.18
N THR A 88 -2.41 33.98 18.32
CA THR A 88 -3.05 33.81 17.01
C THR A 88 -2.16 32.98 16.08
N TRP A 89 -0.85 33.24 16.07
CA TRP A 89 0.11 32.47 15.28
C TRP A 89 0.28 31.04 15.81
N ASP A 90 0.30 30.87 17.12
CA ASP A 90 0.37 29.55 17.77
C ASP A 90 -0.82 28.67 17.35
N LYS A 91 -2.04 29.21 17.43
CA LYS A 91 -3.24 28.51 16.94
C LYS A 91 -3.21 28.23 15.44
N LYS A 92 -2.73 29.18 14.64
CA LYS A 92 -2.64 29.03 13.18
C LYS A 92 -1.64 27.94 12.79
N LEU A 93 -0.47 27.92 13.40
CA LEU A 93 0.54 26.89 13.15
C LEU A 93 0.14 25.53 13.75
N GLY A 94 -0.59 25.51 14.87
CA GLY A 94 -1.22 24.29 15.39
C GLY A 94 -2.20 23.69 14.39
N MET A 95 -3.14 24.49 13.88
CA MET A 95 -4.09 24.05 12.85
C MET A 95 -3.41 23.59 11.57
N LEU A 96 -2.31 24.27 11.18
CA LEU A 96 -1.51 23.84 10.02
C LEU A 96 -0.88 22.47 10.26
N SER A 97 -0.34 22.21 11.45
CA SER A 97 0.21 20.90 11.82
C SER A 97 -0.83 19.80 11.70
N ASP A 98 -1.97 19.97 12.36
CA ASP A 98 -3.06 18.99 12.32
C ASP A 98 -3.54 18.76 10.88
N THR A 99 -3.63 19.83 10.08
CA THR A 99 -4.05 19.73 8.67
C THR A 99 -3.02 18.97 7.84
N LEU A 100 -1.72 19.21 8.04
CA LEU A 100 -0.66 18.54 7.29
C LEU A 100 -0.58 17.05 7.64
N ASP A 101 -0.74 16.68 8.91
CA ASP A 101 -0.72 15.28 9.35
C ASP A 101 -1.87 14.50 8.68
N GLU A 102 -3.09 15.04 8.72
CA GLU A 102 -4.27 14.45 8.08
C GLU A 102 -4.13 14.41 6.55
N TRP A 103 -3.57 15.45 5.95
CA TRP A 103 -3.35 15.51 4.50
C TRP A 103 -2.33 14.47 4.04
N VAL A 104 -1.19 14.33 4.73
CA VAL A 104 -0.16 13.33 4.40
C VAL A 104 -0.70 11.92 4.58
N SER A 105 -1.43 11.67 5.66
CA SER A 105 -2.10 10.38 5.88
C SER A 105 -3.07 10.06 4.74
N CYS A 106 -3.91 11.03 4.36
CA CYS A 106 -4.86 10.89 3.26
C CYS A 106 -4.15 10.63 1.94
N GLN A 107 -3.06 11.34 1.64
CA GLN A 107 -2.29 11.15 0.41
C GLN A 107 -1.77 9.72 0.30
N ARG A 108 -1.11 9.22 1.36
CA ARG A 108 -0.51 7.89 1.39
C ARG A 108 -1.57 6.82 1.16
N GLN A 109 -2.68 6.90 1.91
CA GLN A 109 -3.74 5.90 1.83
C GLN A 109 -4.52 5.99 0.51
N TRP A 110 -4.77 7.20 0.00
CA TRP A 110 -5.40 7.41 -1.31
C TRP A 110 -4.53 6.85 -2.44
N MET A 111 -3.21 7.09 -2.45
CA MET A 111 -2.31 6.54 -3.47
C MET A 111 -2.29 5.01 -3.48
N TYR A 112 -2.32 4.37 -2.31
CA TYR A 112 -2.38 2.91 -2.21
C TYR A 112 -3.69 2.36 -2.78
N LEU A 113 -4.82 2.91 -2.32
CA LEU A 113 -6.15 2.46 -2.74
C LEU A 113 -6.47 2.82 -4.20
N GLU A 114 -5.92 3.91 -4.74
CA GLU A 114 -6.09 4.28 -6.14
C GLU A 114 -5.53 3.21 -7.07
N ASN A 115 -4.39 2.61 -6.73
CA ASN A 115 -3.81 1.51 -7.51
C ASN A 115 -4.75 0.31 -7.56
N ILE A 116 -5.35 -0.02 -6.43
CA ILE A 116 -6.18 -1.22 -6.25
C ILE A 116 -7.55 -1.03 -6.91
N PHE A 117 -8.21 0.08 -6.60
CA PHE A 117 -9.53 0.39 -7.15
C PHE A 117 -9.47 0.89 -8.61
N SER A 118 -8.30 1.06 -9.21
CA SER A 118 -8.19 1.24 -10.67
C SER A 118 -8.60 -0.02 -11.45
N ALA A 119 -8.49 -1.21 -10.83
CA ALA A 119 -8.88 -2.47 -11.44
C ALA A 119 -10.41 -2.66 -11.44
N GLU A 120 -11.01 -2.76 -12.63
CA GLU A 120 -12.46 -2.96 -12.79
C GLU A 120 -12.98 -4.19 -12.05
N ASP A 121 -12.19 -5.26 -12.00
CA ASP A 121 -12.61 -6.51 -11.38
C ASP A 121 -12.74 -6.36 -9.85
N ILE A 122 -11.85 -5.59 -9.21
CA ILE A 122 -11.96 -5.27 -7.78
C ILE A 122 -13.16 -4.36 -7.51
N GLN A 123 -13.41 -3.36 -8.36
CA GLN A 123 -14.60 -2.49 -8.22
C GLN A 123 -15.91 -3.30 -8.30
N ARG A 124 -15.95 -4.35 -9.13
CA ARG A 124 -17.13 -5.23 -9.24
C ARG A 124 -17.33 -6.11 -8.00
N GLN A 125 -16.25 -6.51 -7.35
CA GLN A 125 -16.28 -7.32 -6.13
C GLN A 125 -16.62 -6.48 -4.89
N LEU A 126 -16.18 -5.22 -4.86
CA LEU A 126 -16.34 -4.28 -3.75
C LEU A 126 -17.03 -2.97 -4.21
N PRO A 127 -18.30 -3.02 -4.67
CA PRO A 127 -18.96 -1.87 -5.28
C PRO A 127 -19.31 -0.75 -4.28
N ALA A 128 -19.57 -1.10 -3.02
CA ALA A 128 -19.86 -0.12 -1.97
C ALA A 128 -18.60 0.69 -1.63
N GLU A 129 -17.47 0.00 -1.50
CA GLU A 129 -16.15 0.57 -1.21
C GLU A 129 -15.65 1.39 -2.40
N ALA A 130 -15.86 0.91 -3.63
CA ALA A 130 -15.54 1.66 -4.85
C ALA A 130 -16.30 3.00 -4.92
N SER A 131 -17.57 3.02 -4.52
CA SER A 131 -18.37 4.25 -4.45
C SER A 131 -17.87 5.23 -3.38
N LYS A 132 -17.49 4.72 -2.20
CA LYS A 132 -16.83 5.53 -1.16
C LYS A 132 -15.51 6.10 -1.65
N PHE A 133 -14.67 5.26 -2.27
CA PHE A 133 -13.38 5.67 -2.82
C PHE A 133 -13.53 6.75 -3.90
N ALA A 134 -14.48 6.60 -4.83
CA ALA A 134 -14.76 7.62 -5.85
C ALA A 134 -15.16 8.98 -5.23
N SER A 135 -15.86 8.96 -4.09
CA SER A 135 -16.21 10.18 -3.36
C SER A 135 -14.97 10.85 -2.74
N VAL A 136 -14.06 10.06 -2.16
CA VAL A 136 -12.78 10.55 -1.63
C VAL A 136 -11.87 11.04 -2.75
N ASP A 137 -11.75 10.30 -3.84
CA ASP A 137 -10.96 10.64 -5.03
C ASP A 137 -11.35 11.99 -5.62
N LYS A 138 -12.66 12.27 -5.71
CA LYS A 138 -13.16 13.58 -6.13
C LYS A 138 -12.71 14.69 -5.17
N ARG A 139 -12.91 14.50 -3.85
CA ARG A 139 -12.50 15.49 -2.84
C ARG A 139 -11.00 15.75 -2.86
N TRP A 140 -10.20 14.69 -3.01
CA TRP A 140 -8.74 14.77 -3.15
C TRP A 140 -8.35 15.60 -4.37
N LYS A 141 -8.89 15.29 -5.56
CA LYS A 141 -8.61 16.02 -6.80
C LYS A 141 -9.03 17.48 -6.72
N ASP A 142 -10.20 17.77 -6.14
CA ASP A 142 -10.68 19.13 -5.94
C ASP A 142 -9.77 19.92 -4.99
N ALA A 143 -9.35 19.33 -3.87
CA ALA A 143 -8.42 19.93 -2.93
C ALA A 143 -7.05 20.20 -3.58
N MET A 144 -6.46 19.21 -4.23
CA MET A 144 -5.14 19.32 -4.85
C MET A 144 -5.12 20.28 -6.05
N THR A 145 -6.22 20.40 -6.79
CA THR A 145 -6.35 21.40 -7.87
C THR A 145 -6.37 22.82 -7.29
N ARG A 146 -7.08 23.05 -6.17
CA ARG A 146 -7.05 24.33 -5.46
C ARG A 146 -5.63 24.66 -4.96
N THR A 147 -4.94 23.69 -4.37
CA THR A 147 -3.56 23.85 -3.86
C THR A 147 -2.56 24.11 -4.97
N HIS A 148 -2.69 23.44 -6.13
CA HIS A 148 -1.85 23.74 -7.29
C HIS A 148 -2.03 25.17 -7.79
N GLY A 149 -3.25 25.73 -7.72
CA GLY A 149 -3.54 27.11 -8.12
C GLY A 149 -3.02 28.18 -7.13
N ASN A 150 -2.87 27.84 -5.85
CA ASN A 150 -2.30 28.70 -4.82
C ASN A 150 -1.46 27.85 -3.85
N PRO A 151 -0.17 27.63 -4.15
CA PRO A 151 0.67 26.67 -3.44
C PRO A 151 1.16 27.17 -2.08
N ARG A 152 0.82 28.39 -1.66
CA ARG A 152 1.25 28.95 -0.37
C ARG A 152 0.75 28.08 0.78
N VAL A 153 1.65 27.68 1.67
CA VAL A 153 1.32 26.73 2.76
C VAL A 153 0.22 27.27 3.66
N LEU A 154 0.31 28.56 4.03
CA LEU A 154 -0.71 29.19 4.86
C LEU A 154 -2.09 29.26 4.20
N ALA A 155 -2.19 29.24 2.88
CA ALA A 155 -3.47 29.26 2.19
C ALA A 155 -4.35 28.04 2.53
N ALA A 156 -3.72 26.93 2.95
CA ALA A 156 -4.43 25.73 3.40
C ALA A 156 -5.27 25.96 4.66
N VAL A 157 -4.85 26.89 5.53
CA VAL A 157 -5.50 27.20 6.81
C VAL A 157 -6.11 28.60 6.87
N GLU A 158 -5.87 29.46 5.85
CA GLU A 158 -6.45 30.80 5.76
C GLU A 158 -7.99 30.77 5.68
N SER A 159 -8.56 29.73 5.08
CA SER A 159 -10.02 29.57 4.92
C SER A 159 -10.70 28.93 6.15
N GLY A 160 -9.94 28.65 7.23
CA GLY A 160 -10.41 27.97 8.43
C GLY A 160 -10.12 26.47 8.42
N ASP A 161 -10.94 25.72 9.14
CA ASP A 161 -10.80 24.28 9.39
C ASP A 161 -11.43 23.40 8.29
N GLU A 162 -11.95 23.98 7.21
CA GLU A 162 -12.59 23.24 6.10
C GLU A 162 -11.68 22.14 5.54
N MET A 163 -10.40 22.46 5.32
CA MET A 163 -9.43 21.52 4.77
C MET A 163 -9.15 20.38 5.74
N LEU A 164 -8.96 20.70 7.02
CA LEU A 164 -8.77 19.72 8.09
C LEU A 164 -9.94 18.76 8.19
N ILE A 165 -11.17 19.29 8.30
CA ILE A 165 -12.40 18.48 8.39
C ILE A 165 -12.56 17.61 7.15
N THR A 166 -12.21 18.14 5.97
CA THR A 166 -12.27 17.39 4.72
C THR A 166 -11.32 16.20 4.74
N PHE A 167 -10.06 16.38 5.13
CA PHE A 167 -9.09 15.29 5.18
C PHE A 167 -9.37 14.30 6.30
N GLN A 168 -9.82 14.74 7.48
CA GLN A 168 -10.29 13.84 8.54
C GLN A 168 -11.44 12.96 8.06
N SER A 169 -12.45 13.55 7.39
CA SER A 169 -13.55 12.78 6.80
C SER A 169 -13.07 11.82 5.72
N CYS A 170 -12.09 12.21 4.90
CA CYS A 170 -11.52 11.32 3.89
C CYS A 170 -10.76 10.17 4.54
N ASN A 171 -9.94 10.42 5.56
CA ASN A 171 -9.20 9.40 6.29
C ASN A 171 -10.12 8.38 6.95
N THR A 172 -11.19 8.81 7.61
CA THR A 172 -12.19 7.86 8.16
C THR A 172 -12.79 6.96 7.07
N LEU A 173 -13.14 7.53 5.90
CA LEU A 173 -13.67 6.73 4.79
C LEU A 173 -12.61 5.78 4.22
N LEU A 174 -11.36 6.21 4.12
CA LEU A 174 -10.25 5.40 3.62
C LEU A 174 -9.91 4.26 4.58
N GLU A 175 -10.00 4.48 5.90
CA GLU A 175 -9.85 3.44 6.93
C GLU A 175 -10.98 2.41 6.85
N GLU A 176 -12.23 2.84 6.67
CA GLU A 176 -13.35 1.92 6.44
C GLU A 176 -13.13 1.05 5.19
N ILE A 177 -12.68 1.68 4.09
CA ILE A 177 -12.37 0.97 2.84
C ILE A 177 -11.25 -0.04 3.07
N GLN A 178 -10.16 0.35 3.75
CA GLN A 178 -9.03 -0.53 4.03
C GLN A 178 -9.50 -1.75 4.85
N LYS A 179 -10.28 -1.52 5.91
CA LYS A 179 -10.80 -2.61 6.73
C LYS A 179 -11.65 -3.59 5.92
N SER A 180 -12.55 -3.08 5.07
CA SER A 180 -13.37 -3.93 4.21
C SER A 180 -12.54 -4.68 3.17
N LEU A 181 -11.45 -4.08 2.68
CA LEU A 181 -10.50 -4.74 1.80
C LEU A 181 -9.76 -5.89 2.52
N ASP A 182 -9.29 -5.66 3.75
CA ASP A 182 -8.61 -6.68 4.56
C ASP A 182 -9.55 -7.87 4.84
N GLU A 183 -10.80 -7.58 5.22
CA GLU A 183 -11.84 -8.60 5.40
C GLU A 183 -12.09 -9.39 4.12
N TYR A 184 -12.15 -8.71 2.96
CA TYR A 184 -12.28 -9.35 1.66
C TYR A 184 -11.10 -10.28 1.34
N LEU A 185 -9.87 -9.80 1.51
CA LEU A 185 -8.67 -10.62 1.29
C LEU A 185 -8.65 -11.85 2.22
N GLU A 186 -9.08 -11.69 3.47
CA GLU A 186 -9.18 -12.81 4.40
C GLU A 186 -10.22 -13.85 3.97
N THR A 187 -11.35 -13.43 3.38
CA THR A 187 -12.31 -14.40 2.80
C THR A 187 -11.69 -15.20 1.65
N LYS A 188 -10.81 -14.58 0.86
CA LYS A 188 -10.08 -15.25 -0.24
C LYS A 188 -9.02 -16.21 0.30
N ARG A 189 -8.29 -15.82 1.34
CA ARG A 189 -7.34 -16.70 2.04
C ARG A 189 -8.02 -17.90 2.69
N ALA A 190 -9.19 -17.71 3.30
CA ALA A 190 -9.96 -18.80 3.88
C ALA A 190 -10.45 -19.80 2.80
N ALA A 191 -10.81 -19.31 1.60
CA ALA A 191 -11.24 -20.16 0.49
C ALA A 191 -10.09 -20.97 -0.11
N PHE A 192 -8.88 -20.40 -0.19
CA PHE A 192 -7.67 -21.10 -0.64
C PHE A 192 -6.49 -20.82 0.30
N PRO A 193 -6.25 -21.70 1.30
CA PRO A 193 -5.28 -21.46 2.37
C PRO A 193 -3.83 -21.21 1.92
N ARG A 194 -3.45 -21.58 0.69
CA ARG A 194 -2.11 -21.27 0.17
C ARG A 194 -1.89 -19.77 -0.06
N PHE A 195 -2.95 -18.96 -0.14
CA PHE A 195 -2.82 -17.50 -0.20
C PHE A 195 -2.27 -16.88 1.11
N TYR A 196 -2.21 -17.62 2.23
CA TYR A 196 -1.51 -17.14 3.42
C TYR A 196 0.01 -17.01 3.22
N PHE A 197 0.58 -17.67 2.20
CA PHE A 197 2.00 -17.54 1.84
C PHE A 197 2.29 -16.31 0.95
N LEU A 198 1.25 -15.62 0.48
CA LEU A 198 1.38 -14.43 -0.35
C LEU A 198 1.22 -13.16 0.48
N SER A 199 1.95 -12.12 0.07
CA SER A 199 1.71 -10.75 0.56
C SER A 199 0.35 -10.23 0.11
N ASP A 200 -0.18 -9.19 0.76
CA ASP A 200 -1.44 -8.56 0.34
C ASP A 200 -1.32 -8.01 -1.09
N ASP A 201 -0.18 -7.42 -1.44
CA ASP A 201 0.09 -6.86 -2.77
C ASP A 201 0.11 -7.95 -3.85
N ASP A 202 0.74 -9.11 -3.58
CA ASP A 202 0.73 -10.25 -4.50
C ASP A 202 -0.67 -10.82 -4.67
N LEU A 203 -1.42 -10.96 -3.57
CA LEU A 203 -2.79 -11.46 -3.63
C LEU A 203 -3.70 -10.51 -4.42
N LEU A 204 -3.56 -9.20 -4.22
CA LEU A 204 -4.28 -8.19 -5.01
C LEU A 204 -3.87 -8.20 -6.48
N ALA A 205 -2.58 -8.41 -6.80
CA ALA A 205 -2.12 -8.56 -8.17
C ALA A 205 -2.80 -9.75 -8.88
N ILE A 206 -2.94 -10.89 -8.18
CA ILE A 206 -3.67 -12.05 -8.69
C ILE A 206 -5.18 -11.75 -8.87
N LEU A 207 -5.80 -11.10 -7.87
CA LEU A 207 -7.25 -10.83 -7.87
C LEU A 207 -7.65 -9.71 -8.85
N SER A 208 -6.73 -8.83 -9.22
CA SER A 208 -6.99 -7.71 -10.15
C SER A 208 -6.98 -8.12 -11.62
N GLN A 209 -6.39 -9.28 -11.96
CA GLN A 209 -6.20 -9.74 -13.35
C GLN A 209 -7.05 -10.99 -13.64
N THR A 210 -8.33 -10.99 -13.27
CA THR A 210 -9.18 -12.20 -13.40
C THR A 210 -9.45 -12.61 -14.86
N ARG A 211 -9.28 -11.68 -15.81
CA ARG A 211 -9.51 -11.94 -17.24
C ARG A 211 -8.33 -12.62 -17.93
N GLU A 212 -7.14 -12.58 -17.35
CA GLU A 212 -5.93 -13.16 -17.91
C GLU A 212 -5.35 -14.19 -16.93
N PRO A 213 -5.76 -15.48 -17.03
CA PRO A 213 -5.30 -16.53 -16.12
C PRO A 213 -3.78 -16.71 -16.06
N THR A 214 -3.07 -16.33 -17.12
CA THR A 214 -1.60 -16.38 -17.19
C THR A 214 -0.91 -15.38 -16.25
N ALA A 215 -1.62 -14.34 -15.80
CA ALA A 215 -1.08 -13.36 -14.87
C ALA A 215 -0.71 -13.94 -13.49
N VAL A 216 -1.27 -15.10 -13.12
CA VAL A 216 -0.98 -15.80 -11.86
C VAL A 216 0.44 -16.39 -11.82
N GLN A 217 1.04 -16.66 -12.98
CA GLN A 217 2.28 -17.43 -13.12
C GLN A 217 3.44 -16.93 -12.24
N PRO A 218 3.72 -15.61 -12.15
CA PRO A 218 4.82 -15.11 -11.32
C PRO A 218 4.60 -15.37 -9.83
N HIS A 219 3.34 -15.48 -9.39
CA HIS A 219 2.98 -15.64 -7.99
C HIS A 219 2.77 -17.12 -7.59
N LEU A 220 2.71 -18.05 -8.56
CA LEU A 220 2.47 -19.48 -8.29
C LEU A 220 3.55 -20.11 -7.40
N GLN A 221 4.81 -19.70 -7.57
CA GLN A 221 5.92 -20.19 -6.74
C GLN A 221 5.75 -19.83 -5.25
N GLY A 222 5.01 -18.76 -4.95
CA GLY A 222 4.65 -18.41 -3.57
C GLY A 222 3.55 -19.30 -2.99
N CYS A 223 2.68 -19.88 -3.83
CA CYS A 223 1.61 -20.78 -3.40
C CYS A 223 2.01 -22.26 -3.41
N PHE A 224 2.98 -22.65 -4.24
CA PHE A 224 3.37 -24.03 -4.47
C PHE A 224 4.90 -24.17 -4.50
N ASP A 225 5.46 -24.94 -3.55
CA ASP A 225 6.92 -25.15 -3.44
C ASP A 225 7.58 -25.71 -4.71
N ALA A 226 6.93 -26.66 -5.40
CA ALA A 226 7.53 -27.42 -6.50
C ALA A 226 6.88 -27.13 -7.87
N MET A 227 5.98 -26.15 -7.96
CA MET A 227 5.31 -25.77 -9.19
C MET A 227 5.76 -24.38 -9.59
N ALA A 228 6.57 -24.29 -10.65
CA ALA A 228 7.05 -23.03 -11.17
C ALA A 228 6.05 -22.39 -12.13
N SER A 229 5.36 -23.19 -12.95
CA SER A 229 4.37 -22.69 -13.89
C SER A 229 3.32 -23.73 -14.28
N LEU A 230 2.19 -23.25 -14.80
CA LEU A 230 1.13 -24.05 -15.40
C LEU A 230 1.21 -24.00 -16.92
N GLU A 231 0.90 -25.11 -17.57
CA GLU A 231 0.85 -25.19 -19.03
C GLU A 231 -0.57 -24.90 -19.52
N PHE A 232 -0.77 -23.68 -20.01
CA PHE A 232 -2.04 -23.25 -20.60
C PHE A 232 -2.16 -23.72 -22.06
N GLY A 233 -3.38 -24.00 -22.50
CA GLY A 233 -3.71 -24.29 -23.90
C GLY A 233 -3.46 -23.12 -24.83
N LYS A 234 -3.49 -23.39 -26.14
CA LYS A 234 -3.37 -22.36 -27.18
C LYS A 234 -4.75 -21.95 -27.68
N ASP A 235 -4.85 -20.73 -28.19
CA ASP A 235 -6.01 -20.19 -28.88
C ASP A 235 -7.33 -20.34 -28.08
N ASP A 236 -8.30 -21.11 -28.59
CA ASP A 236 -9.62 -21.33 -27.97
C ASP A 236 -9.57 -22.07 -26.62
N GLN A 237 -8.42 -22.66 -26.25
CA GLN A 237 -8.20 -23.35 -24.97
C GLN A 237 -7.27 -22.57 -24.02
N ALA A 238 -7.10 -21.26 -24.22
CA ALA A 238 -6.22 -20.43 -23.38
C ALA A 238 -6.61 -20.41 -21.89
N ALA A 239 -7.86 -20.73 -21.57
CA ALA A 239 -8.33 -20.89 -20.19
C ALA A 239 -8.13 -22.30 -19.62
N GLU A 240 -7.74 -23.29 -20.43
CA GLU A 240 -7.54 -24.66 -19.97
C GLU A 240 -6.06 -24.93 -19.66
N MET A 241 -5.81 -25.63 -18.56
CA MET A 241 -4.49 -26.02 -18.09
C MET A 241 -4.31 -27.53 -18.30
N PHE A 242 -3.22 -27.90 -18.97
CA PHE A 242 -2.93 -29.28 -19.39
C PHE A 242 -1.83 -29.95 -18.58
N GLY A 243 -1.09 -29.20 -17.76
CA GLY A 243 -0.01 -29.73 -16.97
C GLY A 243 0.65 -28.68 -16.09
N MET A 244 1.61 -29.15 -15.30
CA MET A 244 2.44 -28.35 -14.42
C MET A 244 3.91 -28.54 -14.77
N VAL A 245 4.71 -27.49 -14.54
CA VAL A 245 6.14 -27.46 -14.81
C VAL A 245 6.89 -27.09 -13.53
N SER A 246 7.91 -27.88 -13.17
CA SER A 246 8.78 -27.63 -12.01
C SER A 246 9.85 -26.57 -12.31
N ALA A 247 10.54 -26.09 -11.28
CA ALA A 247 11.67 -25.16 -11.44
C ALA A 247 12.84 -25.80 -12.22
N GLU A 248 13.00 -27.12 -12.16
CA GLU A 248 13.99 -27.93 -12.88
C GLU A 248 13.54 -28.26 -14.32
N SER A 249 12.46 -27.64 -14.79
CA SER A 249 11.87 -27.89 -16.12
C SER A 249 11.32 -29.32 -16.30
N GLU A 250 10.99 -30.02 -15.21
CA GLU A 250 10.23 -31.26 -15.30
C GLU A 250 8.76 -30.94 -15.62
N ARG A 251 8.20 -31.63 -16.61
CA ARG A 251 6.82 -31.44 -17.03
C ARG A 251 5.96 -32.63 -16.62
N VAL A 252 4.84 -32.36 -15.97
CA VAL A 252 3.83 -33.36 -15.60
C VAL A 252 2.49 -32.98 -16.21
N SER A 253 2.03 -33.75 -17.20
CA SER A 253 0.72 -33.57 -17.81
C SER A 253 -0.39 -34.04 -16.87
N PHE A 254 -1.47 -33.26 -16.77
CA PHE A 254 -2.63 -33.61 -15.98
C PHE A 254 -3.44 -34.74 -16.60
N VAL A 255 -4.15 -35.51 -15.75
CA VAL A 255 -5.04 -36.59 -16.20
C VAL A 255 -6.24 -36.05 -16.96
N ALA A 256 -6.73 -34.89 -16.56
CA ALA A 256 -7.78 -34.15 -17.26
C ALA A 256 -7.46 -32.64 -17.24
N PRO A 257 -7.87 -31.89 -18.26
CA PRO A 257 -7.67 -30.44 -18.30
C PRO A 257 -8.46 -29.76 -17.17
N VAL A 258 -7.88 -28.73 -16.57
CA VAL A 258 -8.54 -27.89 -15.56
C VAL A 258 -8.83 -26.52 -16.18
N SER A 259 -10.06 -26.03 -16.04
CA SER A 259 -10.47 -24.76 -16.62
C SER A 259 -10.35 -23.62 -15.62
N ALA A 260 -9.66 -22.54 -16.00
CA ALA A 260 -9.53 -21.30 -15.25
C ALA A 260 -10.78 -20.40 -15.41
N THR A 261 -11.96 -20.96 -15.12
CA THR A 261 -13.24 -20.26 -15.21
C THR A 261 -13.78 -19.90 -13.84
N GLY A 262 -14.13 -18.63 -13.64
CA GLY A 262 -14.66 -18.12 -12.38
C GLY A 262 -13.58 -17.54 -11.48
N ASN A 263 -13.83 -17.54 -10.17
CA ASN A 263 -12.90 -16.93 -9.22
C ASN A 263 -11.59 -17.72 -9.08
N VAL A 264 -10.50 -16.99 -8.86
CA VAL A 264 -9.14 -17.54 -8.82
C VAL A 264 -8.94 -18.59 -7.73
N GLU A 265 -9.54 -18.39 -6.56
CA GLU A 265 -9.47 -19.36 -5.47
C GLU A 265 -10.04 -20.74 -5.83
N ASN A 266 -11.07 -20.79 -6.69
CA ASN A 266 -11.76 -22.03 -7.01
C ASN A 266 -10.95 -22.88 -7.97
N TRP A 267 -10.52 -22.29 -9.10
CA TRP A 267 -9.77 -23.06 -10.08
C TRP A 267 -8.34 -23.39 -9.61
N LEU A 268 -7.73 -22.59 -8.73
CA LEU A 268 -6.46 -22.97 -8.07
C LEU A 268 -6.63 -24.16 -7.12
N SER A 269 -7.77 -24.26 -6.43
CA SER A 269 -8.12 -25.42 -5.62
C SER A 269 -8.35 -26.67 -6.48
N ASP A 270 -8.96 -26.50 -7.66
CA ASP A 270 -9.12 -27.57 -8.65
C ASP A 270 -7.75 -28.02 -9.22
N VAL A 271 -6.84 -27.07 -9.48
CA VAL A 271 -5.45 -27.37 -9.87
C VAL A 271 -4.73 -28.16 -8.77
N GLU A 272 -4.87 -27.78 -7.50
CA GLU A 272 -4.29 -28.54 -6.39
C GLU A 272 -4.83 -29.97 -6.32
N THR A 273 -6.14 -30.13 -6.51
CA THR A 273 -6.80 -31.44 -6.53
C THR A 273 -6.32 -32.28 -7.72
N MET A 274 -6.21 -31.67 -8.91
CA MET A 274 -5.73 -32.32 -10.12
C MET A 274 -4.24 -32.71 -10.02
N MET A 275 -3.42 -31.86 -9.41
CA MET A 275 -2.01 -32.15 -9.12
C MET A 275 -1.89 -33.44 -8.30
N ARG A 276 -2.63 -33.54 -7.18
CA ARG A 276 -2.61 -34.74 -6.31
C ARG A 276 -3.11 -35.97 -7.05
N THR A 277 -4.20 -35.84 -7.81
CA THR A 277 -4.78 -36.94 -8.58
C THR A 277 -3.82 -37.44 -9.66
N THR A 278 -3.17 -36.52 -10.37
CA THR A 278 -2.20 -36.83 -11.43
C THR A 278 -0.97 -37.53 -10.87
N LEU A 279 -0.42 -37.05 -9.76
CA LEU A 279 0.73 -37.70 -9.11
C LEU A 279 0.36 -39.10 -8.59
N TYR A 280 -0.85 -39.28 -8.05
CA TYR A 280 -1.33 -40.58 -7.61
C TYR A 280 -1.46 -41.57 -8.76
N GLU A 281 -2.14 -41.20 -9.86
CA GLU A 281 -2.31 -42.08 -11.03
C GLU A 281 -0.98 -42.36 -11.73
N ASN A 282 -0.07 -41.39 -11.81
CA ASN A 282 1.29 -41.60 -12.32
C ASN A 282 2.07 -42.57 -11.45
N THR A 283 2.01 -42.44 -10.12
CA THR A 283 2.68 -43.36 -9.18
C THR A 283 2.11 -44.78 -9.27
N LYS A 284 0.79 -44.90 -9.36
CA LYS A 284 0.11 -46.19 -9.54
C LYS A 284 0.48 -46.85 -10.88
N SER A 285 0.50 -46.08 -11.96
CA SER A 285 0.91 -46.56 -13.29
C SER A 285 2.38 -46.96 -13.31
N ALA A 286 3.25 -46.20 -12.64
CA ALA A 286 4.66 -46.54 -12.46
C ALA A 286 4.84 -47.84 -11.65
N LEU A 287 4.05 -48.06 -10.60
CA LEU A 287 4.08 -49.29 -9.80
C LEU A 287 3.60 -50.51 -10.61
N LEU A 288 2.52 -50.38 -11.37
CA LEU A 288 1.99 -51.48 -12.19
C LEU A 288 2.92 -51.86 -13.35
N SER A 289 3.66 -50.89 -13.87
CA SER A 289 4.66 -51.08 -14.93
C SER A 289 6.06 -51.41 -14.40
N TYR A 290 6.23 -51.55 -13.08
CA TYR A 290 7.52 -51.87 -12.49
C TYR A 290 8.04 -53.21 -13.06
N PRO A 291 9.29 -53.25 -13.57
CA PRO A 291 9.77 -54.45 -14.25
C PRO A 291 9.87 -55.62 -13.26
N LYS A 292 9.27 -56.76 -13.61
CA LYS A 292 9.33 -57.97 -12.80
C LYS A 292 10.69 -58.64 -12.97
N ASP A 293 11.17 -59.26 -11.90
CA ASP A 293 12.38 -60.06 -11.96
C ASP A 293 12.12 -61.36 -12.75
N GLU A 294 12.44 -61.35 -14.04
CA GLU A 294 12.53 -62.57 -14.84
C GLU A 294 14.01 -62.99 -14.90
N ALA A 295 14.34 -64.06 -14.18
CA ALA A 295 15.64 -64.72 -14.19
C ALA A 295 16.87 -63.83 -13.87
N GLY A 296 16.72 -62.83 -12.99
CA GLY A 296 17.84 -62.10 -12.39
C GLY A 296 18.30 -60.84 -13.13
N GLN A 297 17.54 -60.35 -14.12
CA GLN A 297 17.81 -59.08 -14.80
C GLN A 297 16.57 -58.21 -14.85
N ILE A 298 16.57 -57.15 -14.05
CA ILE A 298 15.55 -56.09 -14.09
C ILE A 298 16.08 -55.00 -15.04
N ASP A 299 15.58 -54.91 -16.26
CA ASP A 299 15.87 -53.76 -17.14
C ASP A 299 15.02 -52.56 -16.70
N ARG A 300 15.67 -51.63 -15.99
CA ARG A 300 15.04 -50.40 -15.48
C ARG A 300 15.20 -49.21 -16.42
N GLY A 301 16.00 -49.35 -17.49
CA GLY A 301 16.40 -48.21 -18.31
C GLY A 301 15.21 -47.52 -18.97
N SER A 302 14.29 -48.29 -19.56
CA SER A 302 13.08 -47.75 -20.18
C SER A 302 12.07 -47.22 -19.15
N TRP A 303 11.88 -47.93 -18.04
CA TRP A 303 10.95 -47.57 -16.98
C TRP A 303 11.34 -46.27 -16.25
N LEU A 304 12.63 -46.07 -15.97
CA LEU A 304 13.18 -44.88 -15.30
C LEU A 304 12.93 -43.57 -16.06
N PHE A 305 12.75 -43.61 -17.38
CA PHE A 305 12.44 -42.41 -18.19
C PHE A 305 10.98 -42.36 -18.66
N SER A 306 10.14 -43.31 -18.24
CA SER A 306 8.74 -43.40 -18.68
C SER A 306 7.77 -42.54 -17.86
N PHE A 307 8.16 -42.15 -16.64
CA PHE A 307 7.34 -41.37 -15.72
C PHE A 307 8.14 -40.19 -15.15
N ALA A 308 7.46 -39.28 -14.46
CA ALA A 308 8.11 -38.22 -13.71
C ALA A 308 9.01 -38.80 -12.58
N SER A 309 10.04 -38.04 -12.22
CA SER A 309 11.10 -38.40 -11.28
C SER A 309 10.57 -38.76 -9.89
N GLN A 310 9.61 -37.99 -9.37
CA GLN A 310 9.01 -38.23 -8.05
C GLN A 310 8.26 -39.57 -7.99
N PRO A 311 7.29 -39.88 -8.87
CA PRO A 311 6.65 -41.21 -8.94
C PRO A 311 7.63 -42.38 -8.97
N ILE A 312 8.69 -42.30 -9.78
CA ILE A 312 9.67 -43.38 -9.90
C ILE A 312 10.42 -43.59 -8.59
N THR A 313 10.91 -42.50 -7.98
CA THR A 313 11.64 -42.56 -6.72
C THR A 313 10.77 -43.16 -5.60
N VAL A 314 9.48 -42.79 -5.56
CA VAL A 314 8.53 -43.33 -4.59
C VAL A 314 8.31 -44.82 -4.82
N VAL A 315 8.13 -45.27 -6.07
CA VAL A 315 7.97 -46.70 -6.38
C VAL A 315 9.23 -47.50 -6.03
N ASP A 316 10.42 -46.98 -6.33
CA ASP A 316 11.68 -47.62 -5.95
C ASP A 316 11.80 -47.78 -4.43
N GLN A 317 11.41 -46.76 -3.66
CA GLN A 317 11.37 -46.84 -2.20
C GLN A 317 10.36 -47.89 -1.72
N ILE A 318 9.16 -47.93 -2.30
CA ILE A 318 8.14 -48.94 -1.97
C ILE A 318 8.69 -50.35 -2.23
N MET A 319 9.23 -50.60 -3.42
CA MET A 319 9.75 -51.92 -3.80
C MET A 319 11.01 -52.31 -3.00
N TRP A 320 11.82 -51.34 -2.58
CA TRP A 320 12.98 -51.60 -1.70
C TRP A 320 12.55 -51.95 -0.27
N THR A 321 11.47 -51.35 0.24
CA THR A 321 10.97 -51.63 1.59
C THR A 321 10.16 -52.92 1.73
N GLN A 322 9.64 -53.46 0.61
CA GLN A 322 8.93 -54.74 0.58
C GLN A 322 9.88 -55.92 0.76
#